data_AF-A0A359IE44-F1
#
_entry.id   AF-A0A359IE44-F1
#
_cell.length_a   1.000
_cell.length_b   1.000
_cell.length_c   1.000
_cell.angle_alpha   90.00
_cell.angle_beta   90.00
_cell.angle_gamma   90.00
#
_symmetry.space_group_name_H-M   'P 1'
#
loop_
_entity.id
_entity.type
_entity.pdbx_description
1 polymer ?
#
loop_
_entity_poly.entity_id
_entity_poly.type
_entity_poly.pdbx_seq_one_letter_code
_entity_poly.pdbx_strand_id
1 'polypeptide(L)'
;MKTERKEAIGKLKELIGKELHELAEKYNVTIYCNGKINKGWAGHVFERYLELPINSAQSPNFGSWELKSIPLKYKKNGELTFKETMAITMINPINVCQKTFEESHLLAKLRKAVVVARNSWRLC
;
A
#
# COMPACT_ATOMS: atom_id res chain seq x y z
N MET A 1 15.67 12.64 1.25
CA MET A 1 14.68 13.51 0.59
C MET A 1 13.29 13.09 1.10
N LYS A 2 12.48 13.98 1.67
CA LYS A 2 11.12 13.63 2.12
C LYS A 2 10.15 13.91 0.98
N THR A 3 9.60 12.88 0.33
CA THR A 3 8.57 13.03 -0.70
C THR A 3 7.26 13.42 -0.04
N GLU A 4 6.75 14.63 -0.33
CA GLU A 4 5.49 15.11 0.23
C GLU A 4 4.27 14.45 -0.41
N ARG A 5 3.14 14.37 0.30
CA ARG A 5 1.94 13.61 -0.12
C ARG A 5 1.47 13.95 -1.54
N LYS A 6 1.43 15.25 -1.88
CA LYS A 6 0.97 15.73 -3.18
C LYS A 6 1.91 15.30 -4.31
N GLU A 7 3.21 15.36 -4.06
CA GLU A 7 4.23 14.93 -5.02
C GLU A 7 4.18 13.41 -5.22
N ALA A 8 4.06 12.64 -4.14
CA ALA A 8 3.92 11.19 -4.21
C ALA A 8 2.69 10.77 -5.04
N ILE A 9 1.54 11.44 -4.84
CA ILE A 9 0.35 11.20 -5.66
C ILE A 9 0.61 11.54 -7.13
N GLY A 10 1.31 12.64 -7.41
CA GLY A 10 1.69 13.04 -8.76
C GLY A 10 2.50 11.96 -9.46
N LYS A 11 3.59 11.51 -8.83
CA LYS A 11 4.43 10.41 -9.32
C LYS A 11 3.62 9.13 -9.51
N LEU A 12 2.85 8.68 -8.50
CA LEU A 12 2.08 7.44 -8.57
C LEU A 12 1.07 7.42 -9.73
N LYS A 13 0.53 8.57 -10.14
CA LYS A 13 -0.35 8.66 -11.31
C LYS A 13 0.36 8.31 -12.62
N GLU A 14 1.66 8.52 -12.73
CA GLU A 14 2.46 8.12 -13.90
C GLU A 14 2.59 6.60 -14.04
N LEU A 15 2.15 5.82 -13.03
CA LEU A 15 2.12 4.36 -13.07
C LEU A 15 0.78 3.80 -13.56
N ILE A 16 -0.23 4.64 -13.80
CA ILE A 16 -1.53 4.18 -14.30
C ILE A 16 -1.33 3.48 -15.65
N GLY A 17 -1.83 2.25 -15.75
CA GLY A 17 -1.73 1.42 -16.96
C GLY A 17 -0.40 0.67 -17.12
N LYS A 18 0.59 0.87 -16.25
CA LYS A 18 1.86 0.13 -16.30
C LYS A 18 1.75 -1.24 -15.64
N GLU A 19 2.51 -2.20 -16.15
CA GLU A 19 2.59 -3.55 -15.61
C GLU A 19 3.52 -3.58 -14.38
N LEU A 20 3.08 -4.20 -13.28
CA LEU A 20 3.77 -4.11 -12.00
C LEU A 20 4.94 -5.10 -11.85
N HIS A 21 4.90 -6.25 -12.53
CA HIS A 21 6.01 -7.19 -12.61
C HIS A 21 7.19 -6.61 -13.39
N GLU A 22 6.95 -5.88 -14.49
CA GLU A 22 8.01 -5.15 -15.21
C GLU A 22 8.70 -4.12 -14.29
N LEU A 23 7.92 -3.41 -13.49
CA LEU A 23 8.46 -2.47 -12.50
C LEU A 23 9.19 -3.19 -11.35
N ALA A 24 8.71 -4.36 -10.92
CA ALA A 24 9.39 -5.16 -9.92
C ALA A 24 10.76 -5.66 -10.42
N GLU A 25 10.86 -6.10 -11.67
CA GLU A 25 12.13 -6.44 -12.30
C GLU A 25 13.06 -5.22 -12.37
N LYS A 26 12.55 -4.09 -12.89
CA LYS A 26 13.31 -2.83 -12.99
C LYS A 26 13.88 -2.36 -11.65
N TYR A 27 13.12 -2.49 -10.56
CA TYR A 27 13.53 -2.07 -9.21
C TYR A 27 14.13 -3.19 -8.36
N ASN A 28 14.40 -4.35 -8.96
CA ASN A 28 14.94 -5.53 -8.28
C ASN A 28 14.16 -5.91 -7.01
N VAL A 29 12.84 -5.93 -7.11
CA VAL A 29 11.92 -6.31 -6.03
C VAL A 29 11.61 -7.80 -6.13
N THR A 30 11.94 -8.55 -5.08
CA THR A 30 11.67 -9.99 -4.99
C THR A 30 10.17 -10.29 -4.89
N ILE A 31 9.60 -10.88 -5.95
CA ILE A 31 8.19 -11.32 -6.00
C ILE A 31 8.01 -12.70 -5.35
N TYR A 32 8.94 -13.63 -5.56
CA TYR A 32 8.89 -14.99 -5.04
C TYR A 32 10.07 -15.25 -4.11
N CYS A 33 9.81 -15.85 -2.95
CA CYS A 33 10.82 -16.33 -2.02
C CYS A 33 10.47 -17.78 -1.67
N ASN A 34 11.39 -18.71 -1.93
CA ASN A 34 11.22 -20.15 -1.67
C ASN A 34 9.90 -20.72 -2.24
N GLY A 35 9.57 -20.37 -3.49
CA GLY A 35 8.35 -20.82 -4.17
C GLY A 35 7.04 -20.18 -3.70
N LYS A 36 7.09 -19.25 -2.72
CA LYS A 36 5.92 -18.52 -2.21
C LYS A 36 5.96 -17.06 -2.65
N ILE A 37 4.80 -16.50 -2.98
CA ILE A 37 4.66 -15.08 -3.29
C ILE A 37 4.93 -14.25 -2.03
N ASN A 38 5.84 -13.28 -2.13
CA ASN A 38 6.09 -12.28 -1.12
C ASN A 38 4.90 -11.31 -1.05
N LYS A 39 4.03 -11.44 -0.05
CA LYS A 39 2.79 -10.65 0.06
C LYS A 39 3.01 -9.12 0.00
N GLY A 40 4.19 -8.62 0.38
CA GLY A 40 4.54 -7.20 0.36
C GLY A 40 5.12 -6.68 -0.96
N TRP A 41 5.39 -7.55 -1.95
CA TRP A 41 6.17 -7.17 -3.15
C TRP A 41 5.60 -5.95 -3.88
N ALA A 42 4.27 -5.91 -4.06
CA ALA A 42 3.61 -4.80 -4.76
C ALA A 42 3.79 -3.46 -4.02
N GLY A 43 3.76 -3.48 -2.68
CA GLY A 43 4.05 -2.30 -1.87
C GLY A 43 5.48 -1.83 -2.06
N HIS A 44 6.45 -2.76 -2.03
CA HIS A 44 7.87 -2.44 -2.23
C HIS A 44 8.15 -1.83 -3.61
N VAL A 45 7.42 -2.23 -4.66
CA VAL A 45 7.56 -1.61 -5.99
C VAL A 45 7.22 -0.12 -5.93
N PHE A 46 6.10 0.24 -5.30
CA PHE A 46 5.70 1.64 -5.17
C PHE A 46 6.64 2.42 -4.25
N GLU A 47 7.15 1.81 -3.18
CA GLU A 47 8.16 2.42 -2.32
C GLU A 47 9.45 2.70 -3.09
N ARG A 48 9.95 1.73 -3.88
CA ARG A 48 11.13 1.91 -4.73
C ARG A 48 10.93 2.99 -5.79
N TYR A 49 9.78 3.00 -6.45
CA TYR A 49 9.46 4.03 -7.44
C TYR A 49 9.40 5.45 -6.85
N LEU A 50 8.95 5.57 -5.59
CA LEU A 50 8.95 6.85 -4.87
C LEU A 50 10.29 7.17 -4.18
N GLU A 51 11.31 6.34 -4.41
CA GLU A 51 12.65 6.44 -3.80
C GLU A 51 12.61 6.41 -2.27
N LEU A 52 11.63 5.68 -1.74
CA LEU A 52 11.40 5.56 -0.31
C LEU A 52 12.21 4.38 0.26
N PRO A 53 12.79 4.53 1.45
CA PRO A 53 13.46 3.41 2.10
C PRO A 53 12.43 2.33 2.43
N ILE A 54 12.72 1.07 2.06
CA ILE A 54 11.91 -0.06 2.51
C ILE A 54 12.14 -0.18 4.01
N ASN A 55 11.11 0.11 4.80
CA ASN A 55 11.23 0.09 6.25
C ASN A 55 9.99 -0.58 6.86
N SER A 56 10.23 -1.50 7.79
CA SER A 56 9.19 -2.27 8.51
C SER A 56 8.78 -1.61 9.83
N ALA A 57 9.27 -0.40 10.12
CA ALA A 57 9.03 0.29 11.37
C ALA A 57 7.56 0.72 11.56
N GLN A 58 7.10 0.73 12.82
CA GLN A 58 5.72 1.02 13.20
C GLN A 58 5.35 2.52 13.12
N SER A 59 6.35 3.40 12.99
CA SER A 59 6.18 4.85 12.76
C SER A 59 5.67 5.11 11.34
N PRO A 60 5.04 6.27 11.05
CA PRO A 60 4.60 6.60 9.69
C PRO A 60 5.80 6.45 8.75
N ASN A 61 5.71 5.51 7.79
CA ASN A 61 6.87 5.09 6.99
C ASN A 61 7.62 6.30 6.40
N PHE A 62 6.91 7.38 6.05
CA PHE A 62 7.42 8.51 5.29
C PHE A 62 6.79 9.85 5.72
N GLY A 63 7.12 10.35 6.91
CA GLY A 63 6.69 11.69 7.32
C GLY A 63 5.16 11.85 7.51
N SER A 64 4.51 12.74 6.74
CA SER A 64 3.13 13.22 6.96
C SER A 64 2.01 12.29 6.44
N TRP A 65 2.35 11.19 5.74
CA TRP A 65 1.39 10.32 5.04
C TRP A 65 1.79 8.83 5.05
N GLU A 66 0.88 7.92 4.68
CA GLU A 66 1.09 6.46 4.67
C GLU A 66 0.64 5.83 3.35
N LEU A 67 1.50 5.04 2.73
CA LEU A 67 1.20 4.33 1.48
C LEU A 67 0.47 3.01 1.75
N LYS A 68 -0.58 2.74 0.99
CA LYS A 68 -1.29 1.46 0.99
C LYS A 68 -1.53 0.98 -0.43
N SER A 69 -1.30 -0.31 -0.68
CA SER A 69 -1.70 -0.97 -1.93
C SER A 69 -2.85 -1.94 -1.67
N ILE A 70 -3.85 -1.95 -2.56
CA ILE A 70 -4.96 -2.90 -2.48
C ILE A 70 -5.21 -3.57 -3.84
N PRO A 71 -5.20 -4.91 -3.91
CA PRO A 71 -5.55 -5.62 -5.13
C PRO A 71 -7.07 -5.66 -5.35
N LEU A 72 -7.45 -5.41 -6.60
CA LEU A 72 -8.79 -5.60 -7.13
C LEU A 72 -8.86 -6.88 -7.96
N LYS A 73 -10.06 -7.45 -8.05
CA LYS A 73 -10.37 -8.59 -8.93
C LYS A 73 -11.74 -8.39 -9.56
N TYR A 74 -11.92 -8.92 -10.75
CA TYR A 74 -13.25 -9.08 -11.34
C TYR A 74 -13.90 -10.36 -10.79
N LYS A 75 -15.17 -10.26 -10.41
CA LYS A 75 -16.03 -11.42 -10.16
C LYS A 75 -16.46 -12.03 -11.51
N LYS A 76 -17.03 -13.24 -11.48
CA LYS A 76 -17.55 -13.93 -12.68
C LYS A 76 -18.60 -13.12 -13.45
N ASN A 77 -19.36 -12.26 -12.75
CA ASN A 77 -20.36 -11.38 -13.32
C ASN A 77 -19.78 -10.05 -13.87
N GLY A 78 -18.46 -9.88 -13.93
CA GLY A 78 -17.82 -8.66 -14.40
C GLY A 78 -17.73 -7.53 -13.38
N GLU A 79 -18.22 -7.71 -12.15
CA GLU A 79 -18.14 -6.70 -11.09
C GLU A 79 -16.71 -6.62 -10.53
N LEU A 80 -16.17 -5.41 -10.44
CA LEU A 80 -14.88 -5.15 -9.81
C LEU A 80 -15.02 -5.09 -8.29
N THR A 81 -14.21 -5.86 -7.57
CA THR A 81 -14.26 -5.94 -6.10
C THR A 81 -12.86 -6.00 -5.50
N PHE A 82 -12.74 -5.67 -4.22
CA PHE A 82 -11.50 -5.86 -3.48
C PHE A 82 -11.21 -7.35 -3.31
N LYS A 83 -9.97 -7.75 -3.57
CA LYS A 83 -9.55 -9.16 -3.45
C LYS A 83 -9.29 -9.56 -1.99
N GLU A 84 -8.90 -8.60 -1.16
CA GLU A 84 -8.57 -8.77 0.25
C GLU A 84 -8.92 -7.51 1.04
N THR A 85 -8.88 -7.62 2.38
CA THR A 85 -9.00 -6.47 3.28
C THR A 85 -7.65 -5.78 3.42
N MET A 86 -7.67 -4.48 3.76
CA MET A 86 -6.46 -3.70 4.00
C MET A 86 -6.19 -3.56 5.51
N ALA A 87 -5.00 -3.93 5.95
CA ALA A 87 -4.56 -3.67 7.32
C ALA A 87 -4.22 -2.19 7.52
N ILE A 88 -4.91 -1.54 8.47
CA ILE A 88 -4.69 -0.11 8.79
C ILE A 88 -3.77 0.04 10.00
N THR A 89 -4.16 -0.50 11.15
CA THR A 89 -3.37 -0.44 12.39
C THR A 89 -3.71 -1.60 13.31
N MET A 90 -2.77 -1.98 14.17
CA MET A 90 -3.04 -2.83 15.31
C MET A 90 -3.93 -2.09 16.32
N ILE A 91 -4.83 -2.82 16.97
CA ILE A 91 -5.67 -2.30 18.04
C ILE A 91 -4.81 -2.19 19.31
N ASN A 92 -4.81 -1.01 19.92
CA ASN A 92 -4.23 -0.80 21.24
C ASN A 92 -5.39 -0.60 22.23
N PRO A 93 -5.64 -1.56 23.15
CA PRO A 93 -6.80 -1.51 24.03
C PRO A 93 -6.78 -0.29 24.97
N ILE A 94 -5.59 0.13 25.43
CA ILE A 94 -5.43 1.31 26.29
C ILE A 94 -5.89 2.56 25.53
N ASN A 95 -5.43 2.75 24.28
CA ASN A 95 -5.87 3.87 23.44
C ASN A 95 -7.37 3.84 23.18
N VAL A 96 -7.95 2.66 22.96
CA VAL A 96 -9.41 2.52 22.71
C VAL A 96 -10.22 2.92 23.94
N CYS A 97 -9.76 2.58 25.15
CA CYS A 97 -10.45 2.96 26.38
C CYS A 97 -10.27 4.45 26.73
N GLN A 98 -9.13 5.05 26.38
CA GLN A 98 -8.74 6.38 26.88
C GLN A 98 -8.98 7.53 25.90
N LYS A 99 -9.12 7.25 24.59
CA LYS A 99 -9.23 8.29 23.55
C LYS A 99 -10.58 8.26 22.88
N THR A 100 -11.08 9.44 22.52
CA THR A 100 -12.23 9.52 21.60
C THR A 100 -11.83 9.04 20.20
N PHE A 101 -12.81 8.82 19.35
CA PHE A 101 -12.55 8.41 17.97
C PHE A 101 -11.73 9.47 17.22
N GLU A 102 -12.00 10.76 17.47
CA GLU A 102 -11.36 11.91 16.85
C GLU A 102 -9.84 11.96 17.14
N GLU A 103 -9.46 11.46 18.32
CA GLU A 103 -8.08 11.39 18.80
C GLU A 103 -7.43 10.02 18.52
N SER A 104 -8.17 9.10 17.89
CA SER A 104 -7.72 7.73 17.70
C SER A 104 -6.57 7.63 16.69
N HIS A 105 -5.67 6.68 16.96
CA HIS A 105 -4.59 6.34 16.02
C HIS A 105 -5.13 5.83 14.67
N LEU A 106 -6.29 5.16 14.68
CA LEU A 106 -6.98 4.72 13.48
C LEU A 106 -7.34 5.91 12.58
N LEU A 107 -8.05 6.90 13.12
CA LEU A 107 -8.45 8.08 12.34
C LEU A 107 -7.23 8.86 11.85
N ALA A 108 -6.20 9.00 12.69
CA ALA A 108 -4.96 9.67 12.32
C ALA A 108 -4.27 9.01 11.10
N LYS A 109 -4.24 7.67 11.04
CA LYS A 109 -3.71 6.92 9.90
C LYS A 109 -4.59 7.05 8.66
N LEU A 110 -5.92 6.96 8.81
CA LEU A 110 -6.86 7.07 7.69
C LEU A 110 -6.77 8.45 6.98
N ARG A 111 -6.67 9.55 7.75
CA ARG A 111 -6.52 10.91 7.20
C ARG A 111 -5.26 11.08 6.34
N LYS A 112 -4.25 10.27 6.62
CA LYS A 112 -2.91 10.30 6.05
C LYS A 112 -2.70 9.29 4.92
N ALA A 113 -3.67 8.42 4.63
CA ALA A 113 -3.52 7.36 3.66
C ALA A 113 -3.44 7.88 2.21
N VAL A 114 -2.52 7.29 1.44
CA VAL A 114 -2.48 7.32 -0.03
C VAL A 114 -2.69 5.89 -0.49
N VAL A 115 -3.77 5.64 -1.22
CA VAL A 115 -4.18 4.29 -1.63
C VAL A 115 -3.95 4.09 -3.11
N VAL A 116 -3.20 3.04 -3.45
CA VAL A 116 -3.00 2.57 -4.83
C VAL A 116 -3.81 1.30 -5.04
N ALA A 117 -4.87 1.40 -5.84
CA ALA A 117 -5.61 0.25 -6.30
C ALA A 117 -4.92 -0.37 -7.53
N ARG A 118 -4.80 -1.70 -7.55
CA ARG A 118 -4.17 -2.43 -8.66
C ARG A 118 -5.04 -3.59 -9.11
N ASN A 119 -5.22 -3.77 -10.41
CA ASN A 119 -5.92 -4.94 -10.93
C ASN A 119 -5.01 -6.16 -10.82
N SER A 120 -5.47 -7.22 -10.16
CA SER A 120 -4.80 -8.51 -10.20
C SER A 120 -5.52 -9.40 -11.19
N TRP A 121 -4.91 -9.62 -12.35
CA TRP A 121 -5.32 -10.69 -13.24
C TRP A 121 -4.79 -12.00 -12.62
N ARG A 122 -5.68 -12.82 -12.07
CA ARG A 122 -5.38 -14.25 -12.05
C ARG A 122 -5.67 -14.70 -13.48
N LEU A 123 -4.65 -15.17 -14.19
CA LEU A 123 -4.87 -16.19 -15.21
C LEU A 123 -5.58 -17.32 -14.46
N CYS A 124 -6.87 -17.48 -14.73
CA CYS A 124 -7.62 -18.65 -14.27
C CYS A 124 -6.98 -19.92 -14.80
#